data_AF-A0A4R2JAQ8-F1
#
_entry.id   AF-A0A4R2JAQ8-F1
#
_cell.length_a   1.000
_cell.length_b   1.000
_cell.length_c   1.000
_cell.angle_alpha   90.00
_cell.angle_beta   90.00
_cell.angle_gamma   90.00
#
_symmetry.space_group_name_H-M   'P 1'
#
loop_
_entity.id
_entity.type
_entity.pdbx_description
1 polymer ?
#
loop_
_entity_poly.entity_id
_entity_poly.type
_entity_poly.pdbx_seq_one_letter_code
_entity_poly.pdbx_strand_id
1 'polypeptide(L)'
;MNIKLIVTNIEYMTPEEIFHEYNQRCDIENKIDELKEGFAFDQNSQRNKFCNEIFLLIKMIAYNLHNWFKRTILPEFMRHHEITTIRRILYNVPGNLVGKGRYRHIRYPNNPFLKTVITYIRKALMVFCLT
;
A
#
# COMPACT_ATOMS: atom_id res chain seq x y z
N MET A 1 -26.43 -9.58 18.11
CA MET A 1 -26.16 -8.36 18.90
C MET A 1 -24.71 -8.47 19.38
N ASN A 2 -23.79 -7.68 18.81
CA ASN A 2 -22.37 -7.72 19.20
C ASN A 2 -22.17 -6.77 20.39
N ILE A 3 -22.01 -7.33 21.59
CA ILE A 3 -21.71 -6.55 22.80
C ILE A 3 -20.20 -6.31 22.81
N LYS A 4 -19.78 -5.04 22.76
CA LYS A 4 -18.37 -4.64 22.91
C LYS A 4 -18.17 -4.10 24.33
N LEU A 5 -17.20 -4.66 25.04
CA LEU A 5 -16.84 -4.28 26.40
C LEU A 5 -15.38 -3.80 26.36
N ILE A 6 -15.14 -2.56 26.80
CA ILE A 6 -13.81 -1.93 26.80
C ILE A 6 -13.38 -1.77 28.25
N VAL A 7 -12.24 -2.37 28.61
CA VAL A 7 -11.58 -2.16 29.90
C VAL A 7 -10.44 -1.17 29.69
N THR A 8 -10.46 -0.07 30.43
CA THR A 8 -9.51 1.03 30.27
C THR A 8 -9.17 1.65 31.62
N ASN A 9 -7.95 2.16 31.75
CA ASN A 9 -7.47 2.93 32.90
C ASN A 9 -7.52 4.45 32.64
N ILE A 10 -8.14 4.86 31.54
CA ILE A 10 -8.32 6.27 31.18
C ILE A 10 -9.51 6.82 31.97
N GLU A 11 -9.23 7.67 32.94
CA GLU A 11 -10.25 8.27 33.83
C GLU A 11 -10.71 9.66 33.39
N TYR A 12 -9.99 10.29 32.46
CA TYR A 12 -10.22 11.68 32.04
C TYR A 12 -11.05 11.84 30.76
N MET A 13 -11.42 10.73 30.10
CA MET A 13 -12.26 10.73 28.89
C MET A 13 -13.66 10.20 29.21
N THR A 14 -14.66 10.72 28.51
CA THR A 14 -16.03 10.19 28.56
C THR A 14 -16.11 8.80 27.92
N PRO A 15 -17.08 7.95 28.30
CA PRO A 15 -17.29 6.66 27.65
C PRO A 15 -17.42 6.75 26.12
N GLU A 16 -18.08 7.79 25.61
CA GLU A 16 -18.24 8.04 24.18
C GLU A 16 -16.90 8.33 23.49
N GLU A 17 -16.06 9.18 24.10
CA GLU A 17 -14.71 9.47 23.60
C GLU A 17 -13.82 8.22 23.63
N ILE A 18 -13.90 7.41 24.69
CA ILE A 18 -13.16 6.14 24.79
C ILE A 18 -13.61 5.18 23.69
N PHE A 19 -14.92 5.07 23.42
CA PHE A 19 -15.42 4.24 22.33
C PHE A 19 -14.97 4.78 20.96
N HIS A 20 -14.95 6.10 20.77
CA HIS A 20 -14.49 6.72 19.53
C HIS A 20 -13.00 6.47 19.29
N GLU A 21 -12.14 6.72 20.29
CA GLU A 21 -10.71 6.46 20.26
C GLU A 21 -10.39 4.96 20.05
N TYR A 22 -11.12 4.07 20.72
CA TYR A 22 -10.91 2.63 20.56
C TYR A 22 -11.32 2.15 19.16
N ASN A 23 -12.38 2.72 18.57
CA ASN A 23 -12.77 2.39 17.20
C ASN A 23 -11.71 2.81 16.17
N GLN A 24 -10.94 3.88 16.41
CA GLN A 24 -9.80 4.24 15.54
C GLN A 24 -8.68 3.18 15.56
N ARG A 25 -8.58 2.37 16.62
CA ARG A 25 -7.62 1.25 16.67
C ARG A 25 -7.99 0.09 15.75
N CYS A 26 -9.25 -0.02 15.31
CA CYS A 26 -9.62 -1.00 14.28
C CYS A 26 -8.90 -0.71 12.95
N ASP A 27 -8.54 0.54 12.65
CA ASP A 27 -7.76 0.86 11.45
C ASP A 27 -6.32 0.32 11.51
N ILE A 28 -5.81 0.02 12.71
CA ILE A 28 -4.50 -0.62 12.87
C ILE A 28 -4.57 -2.08 12.40
N GLU A 29 -5.68 -2.77 12.63
CA GLU A 29 -5.87 -4.16 12.19
C GLU A 29 -5.78 -4.25 10.65
N ASN A 30 -6.48 -3.35 9.94
CA ASN A 30 -6.38 -3.25 8.48
C ASN A 30 -4.94 -3.00 7.99
N LYS A 31 -4.15 -2.19 8.71
CA LYS A 31 -2.74 -1.94 8.37
C LYS A 31 -1.86 -3.16 8.65
N ILE A 32 -2.12 -3.90 9.72
CA ILE A 32 -1.42 -5.15 10.05
C ILE A 32 -1.70 -6.20 8.97
N ASP A 33 -2.94 -6.31 8.52
CA ASP A 33 -3.32 -7.24 7.45
C ASP A 33 -2.71 -6.83 6.11
N GLU A 34 -2.70 -5.54 5.75
CA GLU A 34 -1.98 -5.04 4.56
C GLU A 34 -0.48 -5.35 4.64
N LEU A 35 0.13 -5.28 5.82
CA LEU A 35 1.54 -5.66 6.02
C LEU A 35 1.77 -7.16 5.80
N LYS A 36 0.94 -8.01 6.40
CA LYS A 36 1.03 -9.46 6.26
C LYS A 36 0.81 -9.89 4.82
N GLU A 37 -0.34 -9.55 4.23
CA GLU A 37 -0.72 -9.99 2.89
C GLU A 37 0.06 -9.25 1.80
N GLY A 38 0.31 -7.96 2.00
CA GLY A 38 0.92 -7.10 0.99
C GLY A 38 2.44 -7.15 0.95
N PHE A 39 3.10 -7.40 2.08
CA PHE A 39 4.56 -7.42 2.22
C PHE A 39 5.11 -8.74 2.79
N ALA A 40 4.26 -9.75 2.94
CA ALA A 40 4.61 -11.09 3.43
C ALA A 40 5.30 -11.03 4.80
N PHE A 41 4.81 -10.19 5.70
CA PHE A 41 5.47 -9.88 6.97
C PHE A 41 5.62 -11.09 7.90
N ASP A 42 4.67 -12.02 7.82
CA ASP A 42 4.61 -13.31 8.50
C ASP A 42 5.55 -14.36 7.89
N GLN A 43 5.98 -14.18 6.65
CA GLN A 43 6.89 -15.10 5.95
C GLN A 43 8.34 -14.69 6.14
N ASN A 44 9.01 -15.31 7.11
CA ASN A 44 10.44 -15.14 7.35
C ASN A 44 11.12 -16.52 7.27
N SER A 45 11.74 -16.81 6.13
CA SER A 45 12.28 -18.14 5.79
C SER A 45 13.77 -18.31 6.11
N GLN A 46 14.42 -17.32 6.74
CA GLN A 46 15.85 -17.41 7.01
C GLN A 46 16.11 -18.24 8.26
N ARG A 47 17.14 -19.10 8.18
CA ARG A 47 17.57 -19.95 9.32
C ARG A 47 18.19 -19.13 10.46
N ASN A 48 18.68 -17.92 10.16
CA ASN A 48 19.33 -17.03 11.12
C ASN A 48 18.36 -15.93 11.58
N LYS A 49 18.19 -15.80 12.91
CA LYS A 49 17.37 -14.76 13.55
C LYS A 49 17.77 -13.36 13.10
N PHE A 50 19.07 -13.06 13.04
CA PHE A 50 19.59 -11.75 12.63
C PHE A 50 19.20 -11.41 11.18
N CYS A 51 19.27 -12.39 10.28
CA CYS A 51 18.85 -12.19 8.89
C CYS A 51 17.34 -11.93 8.80
N ASN A 52 16.53 -12.62 9.60
CA ASN A 52 15.08 -12.36 9.67
C ASN A 52 14.79 -10.95 10.22
N GLU A 53 15.52 -10.48 11.23
CA GLU A 53 15.37 -9.12 11.78
C GLU A 53 15.68 -8.05 10.72
N ILE A 54 16.79 -8.19 9.98
CA ILE A 54 17.11 -7.28 8.88
C ILE A 54 16.05 -7.34 7.79
N PHE A 55 15.58 -8.54 7.42
CA PHE A 55 14.57 -8.70 6.39
C PHE A 55 13.24 -8.04 6.78
N LEU A 56 12.88 -8.11 8.06
CA LEU A 56 11.72 -7.41 8.62
C LEU A 56 11.87 -5.89 8.49
N LEU A 57 13.05 -5.34 8.81
CA LEU A 57 13.36 -3.92 8.66
C LEU A 57 13.25 -3.46 7.19
N ILE A 58 13.74 -4.25 6.24
CA ILE A 58 13.60 -3.96 4.82
C ILE A 58 12.12 -3.91 4.42
N LYS A 59 11.31 -4.87 4.88
CA LYS A 59 9.85 -4.87 4.64
C LYS A 59 9.19 -3.62 5.24
N MET A 60 9.57 -3.18 6.44
CA MET A 60 9.06 -1.94 7.05
C MET A 60 9.39 -0.71 6.19
N ILE A 61 10.64 -0.61 5.72
CA ILE A 61 11.07 0.49 4.85
C ILE A 61 10.26 0.49 3.55
N ALA A 62 10.08 -0.69 2.93
CA ALA A 62 9.29 -0.83 1.72
C ALA A 62 7.81 -0.43 1.93
N TYR A 63 7.21 -0.79 3.06
CA TYR A 63 5.85 -0.39 3.43
C TYR A 63 5.73 1.14 3.59
N ASN A 64 6.66 1.74 4.32
CA ASN A 64 6.69 3.19 4.53
C ASN A 64 6.88 3.95 3.21
N LEU A 65 7.80 3.48 2.37
CA LEU A 65 8.03 4.05 1.04
C LEU A 65 6.79 3.94 0.16
N HIS A 66 6.08 2.80 0.22
CA HIS A 66 4.83 2.64 -0.51
C HIS A 66 3.74 3.59 -0.01
N ASN A 67 3.58 3.75 1.30
CA ASN A 67 2.61 4.70 1.86
C ASN A 67 2.91 6.14 1.49
N TRP A 68 4.20 6.52 1.48
CA TRP A 68 4.63 7.81 0.98
C TRP A 68 4.27 7.96 -0.51
N PHE A 69 4.59 6.97 -1.34
CA PHE A 69 4.23 6.97 -2.75
C PHE A 69 2.72 7.13 -2.98
N LYS A 70 1.88 6.41 -2.22
CA LYS A 70 0.41 6.55 -2.26
C LYS A 70 -0.01 8.00 -1.97
N ARG A 71 0.51 8.59 -0.90
CA ARG A 71 0.12 9.95 -0.47
C ARG A 71 0.61 11.05 -1.41
N THR A 72 1.85 10.93 -1.90
CA THR A 72 2.52 12.00 -2.64
C THR A 72 2.25 11.92 -4.14
N ILE A 73 2.24 10.71 -4.71
CA ILE A 73 2.29 10.52 -6.17
C ILE A 73 0.95 10.03 -6.74
N LEU A 74 0.17 9.24 -6.00
CA LEU A 74 -1.10 8.73 -6.51
C LEU A 74 -2.24 9.76 -6.41
N PRO A 75 -3.20 9.71 -7.35
CA PRO A 75 -4.40 10.52 -7.28
C PRO A 75 -5.26 10.13 -6.07
N GLU A 76 -6.02 11.08 -5.54
CA GLU A 76 -6.75 10.94 -4.28
C GLU A 76 -7.67 9.71 -4.24
N PHE A 77 -8.40 9.46 -5.33
CA PHE A 77 -9.30 8.32 -5.45
C PHE A 77 -8.60 6.95 -5.41
N MET A 78 -7.27 6.89 -5.55
CA MET A 78 -6.50 5.63 -5.44
C MET A 78 -5.79 5.46 -4.10
N ARG A 79 -5.75 6.49 -3.25
CA ARG A 79 -4.96 6.47 -2.00
C ARG A 79 -5.48 5.46 -0.98
N HIS A 80 -6.77 5.12 -1.06
CA HIS A 80 -7.42 4.15 -0.20
C HIS A 80 -7.11 2.69 -0.58
N HIS A 81 -6.50 2.44 -1.74
CA HIS A 81 -6.18 1.08 -2.17
C HIS A 81 -4.98 0.51 -1.42
N GLU A 82 -5.07 -0.79 -1.12
CA GLU A 82 -3.95 -1.58 -0.62
C GLU A 82 -2.88 -1.81 -1.70
N ILE A 83 -1.66 -2.08 -1.25
CA ILE A 83 -0.52 -2.43 -2.11
C ILE A 83 -0.88 -3.50 -3.15
N THR A 84 -1.62 -4.55 -2.79
CA THR A 84 -2.01 -5.66 -3.70
C THR A 84 -2.79 -5.15 -4.91
N THR A 85 -3.75 -4.26 -4.66
CA THR A 85 -4.57 -3.61 -5.69
C THR A 85 -3.75 -2.64 -6.52
N ILE A 86 -2.88 -1.85 -5.90
CA ILE A 86 -1.96 -0.96 -6.61
C ILE A 86 -1.01 -1.75 -7.51
N ARG A 87 -0.45 -2.88 -7.05
CA ARG A 87 0.40 -3.77 -7.88
C ARG A 87 -0.37 -4.25 -9.10
N ARG A 88 -1.62 -4.70 -8.93
CA ARG A 88 -2.45 -5.15 -10.05
C ARG A 88 -2.70 -4.05 -11.08
N ILE A 89 -2.96 -2.83 -10.62
CA ILE A 89 -3.33 -1.71 -11.51
C ILE A 89 -2.10 -1.13 -12.23
N LEU A 90 -0.97 -0.98 -11.53
CA LEU A 90 0.20 -0.24 -12.04
C LEU A 90 1.40 -1.10 -12.39
N TYR A 91 1.65 -2.20 -11.68
CA TYR A 91 2.86 -3.00 -11.87
C TYR A 91 2.59 -4.21 -12.77
N ASN A 92 1.47 -4.88 -12.57
CA ASN A 92 1.09 -6.10 -13.29
C ASN A 92 0.13 -5.77 -14.44
N VAL A 93 0.53 -4.81 -15.28
CA VAL A 93 -0.27 -4.40 -16.45
C VAL A 93 -0.07 -5.41 -17.57
N PRO A 94 -1.15 -6.05 -18.08
CA PRO A 94 -1.03 -6.97 -19.20
C PRO A 94 -0.59 -6.23 -20.46
N GLY A 95 0.27 -6.87 -21.26
CA GLY A 95 0.74 -6.33 -22.54
C GLY A 95 0.99 -7.45 -23.53
N ASN A 96 0.71 -7.18 -24.81
CA ASN A 96 0.98 -8.12 -25.89
C ASN A 96 2.38 -7.89 -26.44
N LEU A 97 3.16 -8.97 -26.58
CA LEU A 97 4.44 -8.89 -27.29
C LEU A 97 4.19 -8.93 -28.79
N VAL A 98 4.51 -7.85 -29.49
CA VAL A 98 4.23 -7.68 -30.92
C VAL A 98 5.54 -7.43 -31.67
N GLY A 99 5.62 -7.82 -32.94
CA GLY A 99 6.78 -7.63 -33.80
C GLY A 99 7.55 -8.93 -34.10
N LYS A 100 8.60 -8.82 -34.93
CA LYS A 100 9.43 -9.96 -35.37
C LYS A 100 10.91 -9.69 -35.12
N GLY A 101 11.67 -10.76 -34.82
CA GLY A 101 13.11 -10.69 -34.60
C GLY A 101 13.50 -9.70 -33.49
N ARG A 102 14.41 -8.77 -33.82
CA ARG A 102 14.90 -7.73 -32.90
C ARG A 102 13.90 -6.58 -32.65
N TYR A 103 12.79 -6.52 -33.38
CA TYR A 103 11.78 -5.45 -33.27
C TYR A 103 10.58 -5.83 -32.39
N ARG A 104 10.76 -6.77 -31.46
CA ARG A 104 9.71 -7.12 -30.49
C ARG A 104 9.53 -5.96 -29.51
N HIS A 105 8.29 -5.50 -29.37
CA HIS A 105 7.91 -4.45 -28.43
C HIS A 105 6.63 -4.83 -27.70
N ILE A 106 6.41 -4.23 -26.53
CA ILE A 106 5.22 -4.47 -25.73
C ILE A 106 4.15 -3.47 -26.17
N ARG A 107 3.00 -3.99 -26.61
CA ARG A 107 1.79 -3.22 -26.87
C ARG A 107 0.84 -3.35 -25.69
N TYR A 108 0.60 -2.25 -25.00
CA TYR A 108 -0.39 -2.20 -23.92
C TYR A 108 -1.82 -2.11 -24.47
N PRO A 109 -2.81 -2.67 -23.75
CA PRO A 109 -4.22 -2.50 -24.09
C PRO A 109 -4.61 -1.02 -24.00
N ASN A 110 -5.55 -0.60 -24.84
CA ASN A 110 -6.09 0.76 -24.76
C ASN A 110 -6.95 0.87 -23.49
N ASN A 111 -6.35 1.38 -22.41
CA ASN A 111 -7.00 1.56 -21.12
C ASN A 111 -7.02 3.06 -20.75
N PRO A 112 -8.16 3.75 -20.94
CA PRO A 112 -8.29 5.18 -20.63
C PRO A 112 -8.03 5.51 -19.15
N PHE A 113 -8.42 4.60 -18.24
CA PHE A 113 -8.20 4.75 -16.82
C PHE A 113 -6.70 4.75 -16.50
N LEU A 114 -5.97 3.73 -16.97
CA LEU A 114 -4.53 3.63 -16.75
C LEU A 114 -3.77 4.82 -17.36
N LYS A 115 -4.19 5.27 -18.55
CA LYS A 115 -3.63 6.46 -19.20
C LYS A 115 -3.80 7.72 -18.33
N THR A 116 -4.99 7.89 -17.74
CA THR A 116 -5.30 9.01 -16.84
C THR A 116 -4.40 8.97 -15.59
N VAL A 117 -4.29 7.80 -14.96
CA VAL A 117 -3.45 7.60 -13.77
C VAL A 117 -1.98 7.87 -14.07
N ILE A 118 -1.43 7.30 -15.16
CA ILE A 118 -0.03 7.53 -15.55
C ILE A 118 0.23 9.01 -15.85
N THR A 119 -0.72 9.69 -16.49
CA THR A 119 -0.60 11.12 -16.78
C THR A 119 -0.56 11.95 -15.49
N TYR A 120 -1.40 11.61 -14.52
CA TYR A 120 -1.37 12.24 -13.19
C TYR A 120 -0.03 12.00 -12.49
N ILE A 121 0.42 10.74 -12.42
CA ILE A 121 1.70 10.36 -11.79
C ILE A 121 2.87 11.13 -12.42
N ARG A 122 2.91 11.24 -13.75
CA ARG A 122 3.94 12.02 -14.45
C ARG A 122 3.93 13.49 -14.05
N LYS A 123 2.76 14.11 -13.93
CA LYS A 123 2.64 15.51 -13.46
C LYS A 123 3.13 15.65 -12.02
N ALA A 124 2.70 14.75 -11.12
CA ALA A 124 3.13 14.76 -9.72
C ALA A 124 4.65 14.60 -9.58
N LEU A 125 5.26 13.71 -10.36
CA LEU A 125 6.71 13.52 -10.38
C LEU A 125 7.47 14.73 -10.94
N MET A 126 6.95 15.40 -11.97
CA MET A 126 7.57 16.63 -12.48
C MET A 126 7.60 17.73 -11.43
N VAL A 127 6.49 17.92 -10.68
CA VAL A 127 6.44 18.90 -9.59
C VAL A 127 7.46 18.56 -8.52
N PHE A 128 7.56 17.28 -8.14
CA PHE A 128 8.51 16.83 -7.13
C PHE A 128 9.98 16.97 -7.55
N CYS A 129 10.32 16.73 -8.82
CA CYS A 129 11.72 16.87 -9.30
C CYS A 129 12.16 18.33 -9.50
N LEU A 130 11.22 19.29 -9.47
CA LEU A 130 11.50 20.72 -9.64
C LEU A 130 11.57 21.49 -8.31
N THR A 131 11.35 20.82 -7.19
CA THR A 131 11.52 21.32 -5.81
C THR A 131 12.73 20.72 -5.15
#